data_AF-A0A420VDP2-F1
#
_entry.id   AF-A0A420VDP2-F1
#
_cell.length_a   1.000
_cell.length_b   1.000
_cell.length_c   1.000
_cell.angle_alpha   90.00
_cell.angle_beta   90.00
_cell.angle_gamma   90.00
#
_symmetry.space_group_name_H-M   'P 1'
#
loop_
_entity.id
_entity.type
_entity.pdbx_description
1 polymer ?
#
loop_
_entity_poly.entity_id
_entity_poly.type
_entity_poly.pdbx_seq_one_letter_code
_entity_poly.pdbx_strand_id
1 'polypeptide(L)'
;MERRRNWMIRLISATLIFGCFLFTNPSVTVGTSDITITANPSNWTNQNVTLTATGKDIDKIMLPDGTVLNQITATYIARENGAYSFIGLNSEGEAVAFGTFVVNYIDRVGKSGSVTPNDGIWRNTDVQVKINTE
;
A
#
# COMPACT_ATOMS: atom_id res chain seq x y z
N MET A 1 -12.48 33.89 38.53
CA MET A 1 -12.80 35.32 38.29
C MET A 1 -11.53 36.05 37.94
N GLU A 2 -11.58 36.82 36.85
CA GLU A 2 -10.78 38.01 36.50
C GLU A 2 -9.27 37.96 36.82
N ARG A 3 -8.43 37.65 35.84
CA ARG A 3 -7.72 38.64 34.99
C ARG A 3 -7.05 39.79 35.77
N ARG A 4 -5.76 39.98 35.45
CA ARG A 4 -5.05 41.22 35.04
C ARG A 4 -3.65 41.23 35.68
N ARG A 5 -2.64 40.73 34.96
CA ARG A 5 -1.73 41.51 34.11
C ARG A 5 -1.16 42.76 34.81
N ASN A 6 -0.04 42.54 35.50
CA ASN A 6 1.05 43.47 35.79
C ASN A 6 2.33 42.68 35.44
N TRP A 7 3.40 43.17 34.81
CA TRP A 7 3.94 44.52 34.81
C TRP A 7 4.90 44.76 33.64
N MET A 8 5.07 46.04 33.33
CA MET A 8 5.80 46.71 32.25
C MET A 8 7.20 46.18 31.88
N ILE A 9 7.47 46.07 30.57
CA ILE A 9 8.81 46.12 29.98
C ILE A 9 8.96 47.49 29.30
N ARG A 10 9.88 48.33 29.78
CA ARG A 10 10.30 49.56 29.10
C ARG A 10 11.52 49.26 28.21
N LEU A 11 11.48 49.85 27.02
CA LEU A 11 12.31 49.62 25.84
C LEU A 11 13.83 49.75 26.08
N ILE A 12 14.59 48.79 25.54
CA ILE A 12 15.86 49.05 24.85
C ILE A 12 15.59 48.80 23.37
N SER A 13 15.97 49.76 22.53
CA SER A 13 15.82 49.72 21.08
C SER A 13 16.66 48.63 20.41
N ALA A 14 16.19 48.20 19.24
CA ALA A 14 16.81 47.35 18.22
C ALA A 14 16.63 45.81 18.39
N THR A 15 15.47 45.38 17.88
CA THR A 15 15.16 44.09 17.26
C THR A 15 15.06 42.82 18.13
N LEU A 16 13.85 42.69 18.69
CA LEU A 16 12.99 41.50 18.85
C LEU A 16 13.49 40.22 19.56
N ILE A 17 12.92 40.10 20.78
CA ILE A 17 12.30 38.91 21.39
C ILE A 17 13.23 37.96 22.14
N PHE A 18 13.34 38.31 23.43
CA PHE A 18 13.14 37.44 24.59
C PHE A 18 12.26 36.22 24.27
N GLY A 19 12.89 35.07 24.17
CA GLY A 19 12.20 33.79 24.13
C GLY A 19 13.17 32.74 24.61
N CYS A 20 13.18 32.49 25.92
CA CYS A 20 13.51 31.16 26.41
C CYS A 20 12.45 30.23 25.84
N PHE A 21 12.64 29.83 24.58
CA PHE A 21 11.85 28.81 23.95
C PHE A 21 12.46 27.52 24.48
N LEU A 22 11.90 27.03 25.59
CA LEU A 22 11.93 25.61 25.85
C LEU A 22 11.15 24.97 24.69
N PHE A 23 11.83 24.75 23.56
CA PHE A 23 11.44 23.68 22.69
C PHE A 23 11.70 22.43 23.52
N THR A 24 10.68 21.98 24.27
CA THR A 24 10.52 20.55 24.43
C THR A 24 10.48 20.05 23.00
N ASN A 25 11.56 19.45 22.54
CA ASN A 25 11.53 18.69 21.32
C ASN A 25 10.45 17.64 21.62
N PRO A 26 9.24 17.68 21.03
CA PRO A 26 8.41 16.51 21.13
C PRO A 26 9.25 15.46 20.42
N SER A 27 9.80 14.52 21.17
CA SER A 27 10.21 13.26 20.58
C SER A 27 8.93 12.73 19.95
N VAL A 28 8.77 12.96 18.65
CA VAL A 28 7.85 12.17 17.84
C VAL A 28 8.42 10.78 17.98
N THR A 29 7.85 10.02 18.91
CA THR A 29 8.04 8.59 18.96
C THR A 29 7.55 8.12 17.60
N VAL A 30 8.47 7.77 16.69
CA VAL A 30 8.11 7.01 15.49
C VAL A 30 7.35 5.81 16.02
N GLY A 31 6.05 5.77 15.69
CA GLY A 31 5.14 4.78 16.22
C GLY A 31 5.70 3.39 15.97
N THR A 32 5.52 2.49 16.95
CA THR A 32 5.74 1.05 16.77
C THR A 32 4.75 0.42 15.79
N SER A 33 3.81 1.24 15.31
CA SER A 33 2.77 0.88 14.35
C SER A 33 3.38 0.47 13.02
N ASP A 34 2.90 -0.65 12.51
CA ASP A 34 3.42 -1.27 11.29
C ASP A 34 2.29 -1.97 10.54
N ILE A 35 2.47 -2.20 9.23
CA ILE A 35 1.57 -2.99 8.39
C ILE A 35 2.38 -4.03 7.65
N THR A 36 2.10 -5.30 7.94
CA THR A 36 2.62 -6.43 7.17
C THR A 36 1.62 -6.83 6.09
N ILE A 37 2.09 -6.99 4.85
CA ILE A 37 1.24 -7.41 3.73
C ILE A 37 1.73 -8.74 3.19
N THR A 38 0.79 -9.66 2.99
CA THR A 38 1.04 -10.96 2.36
C THR A 38 0.15 -11.10 1.12
N ALA A 39 0.62 -11.85 0.13
CA ALA A 39 -0.09 -12.06 -1.12
C ALA A 39 -0.28 -13.55 -1.39
N ASN A 40 -1.46 -13.91 -1.89
CA ASN A 40 -1.78 -15.26 -2.32
C ASN A 40 -2.56 -15.24 -3.65
N PRO A 41 -2.09 -15.92 -4.70
CA PRO A 41 -0.79 -16.60 -4.81
C PRO A 41 0.39 -15.62 -4.80
N SER A 42 1.60 -16.10 -4.50
CA SER A 42 2.84 -15.30 -4.51
C SER A 42 3.74 -15.56 -5.73
N ASN A 43 3.29 -16.42 -6.65
CA ASN A 43 3.98 -16.75 -7.89
C ASN A 43 3.13 -16.32 -9.09
N TRP A 44 3.73 -16.34 -10.28
CA TRP A 44 3.04 -16.11 -11.55
C TRP A 44 1.68 -16.79 -11.61
N THR A 45 0.65 -16.00 -11.92
CA THR A 45 -0.73 -16.46 -11.91
C THR A 45 -1.54 -15.81 -13.01
N ASN A 46 -2.53 -16.53 -13.51
CA ASN A 46 -3.58 -15.99 -14.38
C ASN A 46 -4.87 -15.63 -13.61
N GLN A 47 -4.86 -15.77 -12.29
CA GLN A 47 -5.97 -15.46 -11.41
C GLN A 47 -5.76 -14.11 -10.69
N ASN A 48 -6.79 -13.65 -9.98
CA ASN A 48 -6.65 -12.51 -9.08
C ASN A 48 -5.74 -12.85 -7.90
N VAL A 49 -5.00 -11.86 -7.40
CA VAL A 49 -4.17 -11.97 -6.20
C VAL A 49 -4.90 -11.40 -5.01
N THR A 50 -4.97 -12.15 -3.92
CA THR A 50 -5.52 -11.68 -2.65
C THR A 50 -4.40 -11.14 -1.78
N LEU A 51 -4.46 -9.86 -1.46
CA LEU A 51 -3.57 -9.20 -0.53
C LEU A 51 -4.22 -9.19 0.86
N THR A 52 -3.49 -9.64 1.87
CA THR A 52 -3.90 -9.59 3.28
C THR A 52 -2.96 -8.65 4.02
N ALA A 53 -3.49 -7.53 4.48
CA ALA A 53 -2.79 -6.57 5.30
C ALA A 53 -3.12 -6.81 6.78
N THR A 54 -2.10 -6.89 7.62
CA THR A 54 -2.22 -7.02 9.08
C THR A 54 -1.44 -5.89 9.72
N GLY A 55 -2.15 -5.04 10.45
CA GLY A 55 -1.58 -3.94 11.20
C GLY A 55 -1.22 -4.33 12.63
N LYS A 56 -0.21 -3.65 13.14
CA LYS A 56 0.22 -3.69 14.54
C LYS A 56 0.09 -2.27 15.12
N ASP A 57 -0.42 -2.16 16.34
CA ASP A 57 -0.61 -0.88 17.05
C ASP A 57 -1.40 0.16 16.21
N ILE A 58 -2.50 -0.28 15.60
CA ILE A 58 -3.47 0.54 14.86
C ILE A 58 -4.91 0.18 15.25
N ASP A 59 -5.88 1.03 14.92
CA ASP A 59 -7.31 0.78 15.18
C ASP A 59 -8.13 0.53 13.92
N LYS A 60 -7.72 1.11 12.78
CA LYS A 60 -8.43 1.02 11.50
C LYS A 60 -7.45 0.83 10.36
N ILE A 61 -7.90 0.19 9.29
CA ILE A 61 -7.16 0.08 8.03
C ILE A 61 -7.94 0.77 6.92
N MET A 62 -7.26 1.62 6.16
CA MET A 62 -7.72 2.12 4.87
C MET A 62 -7.14 1.25 3.74
N LEU A 63 -8.03 0.74 2.90
CA LEU A 63 -7.71 -0.07 1.74
C LEU A 63 -7.23 0.79 0.55
N PRO A 64 -6.64 0.18 -0.49
CA PRO A 64 -6.20 0.89 -1.70
C PRO A 64 -7.31 1.64 -2.45
N ASP A 65 -8.58 1.25 -2.26
CA ASP A 65 -9.74 1.93 -2.84
C ASP A 65 -10.28 3.09 -1.99
N GLY A 66 -9.64 3.37 -0.85
CA GLY A 66 -10.05 4.40 0.11
C GLY A 66 -11.07 3.94 1.15
N THR A 67 -11.53 2.69 1.09
CA THR A 67 -12.46 2.15 2.10
C THR A 67 -11.76 2.04 3.46
N VAL A 68 -12.35 2.63 4.50
CA VAL A 68 -11.84 2.52 5.88
C VAL A 68 -12.62 1.44 6.63
N LEU A 69 -11.88 0.52 7.25
CA LEU A 69 -12.42 -0.58 8.03
C LEU A 69 -11.93 -0.46 9.48
N ASN A 70 -12.85 -0.56 10.44
CA ASN A 70 -12.54 -0.53 11.88
C ASN A 70 -12.02 -1.89 12.38
N GLN A 71 -10.92 -2.35 11.79
CA GLN A 71 -10.26 -3.61 12.11
C GLN A 71 -8.77 -3.52 11.75
N ILE A 72 -7.96 -4.38 12.37
CA ILE A 72 -6.50 -4.42 12.20
C ILE A 72 -6.04 -5.39 11.12
N THR A 73 -6.94 -6.17 10.53
CA THR A 73 -6.63 -7.10 9.43
C THR A 73 -7.64 -6.90 8.32
N ALA A 74 -7.20 -6.78 7.07
CA ALA A 74 -8.10 -6.60 5.95
C ALA A 74 -7.57 -7.30 4.69
N THR A 75 -8.49 -7.67 3.80
CA THR A 75 -8.16 -8.27 2.51
C THR A 75 -8.53 -7.34 1.35
N TYR A 76 -7.74 -7.39 0.29
CA TYR A 76 -7.99 -6.68 -0.95
C TYR A 76 -7.68 -7.56 -2.16
N ILE A 77 -8.54 -7.53 -3.18
CA ILE A 77 -8.37 -8.34 -4.39
C ILE A 77 -7.70 -7.49 -5.48
N ALA A 78 -6.41 -7.73 -5.70
CA ALA A 78 -5.66 -7.20 -6.82
C ALA A 78 -6.05 -7.94 -8.10
N ARG A 79 -6.65 -7.20 -9.05
CA ARG A 79 -7.06 -7.73 -10.36
C ARG A 79 -6.02 -7.44 -11.44
N GLU A 80 -5.11 -6.51 -11.20
CA GLU A 80 -4.13 -6.05 -12.18
C GLU A 80 -2.78 -5.90 -11.51
N ASN A 81 -1.73 -5.84 -12.32
CA ASN A 81 -0.40 -5.50 -11.81
C ASN A 81 -0.41 -4.03 -11.38
N GLY A 82 0.14 -3.75 -10.21
CA GLY A 82 0.12 -2.42 -9.62
C GLY A 82 0.67 -2.39 -8.21
N ALA A 83 0.85 -1.17 -7.71
CA ALA A 83 1.18 -0.92 -6.31
C ALA A 83 -0.11 -0.69 -5.51
N TYR A 84 -0.24 -1.40 -4.40
CA TYR A 84 -1.41 -1.35 -3.52
C TYR A 84 -0.97 -0.85 -2.14
N SER A 85 -1.45 0.33 -1.76
CA SER A 85 -1.11 0.97 -0.50
C SER A 85 -2.23 0.80 0.53
N PHE A 86 -1.84 0.43 1.74
CA PHE A 86 -2.69 0.30 2.92
C PHE A 86 -2.22 1.31 3.95
N ILE A 87 -3.16 1.98 4.61
CA ILE A 87 -2.87 2.98 5.64
C ILE A 87 -3.49 2.52 6.94
N GLY A 88 -2.69 2.51 8.00
CA GLY A 88 -3.13 2.21 9.35
C GLY A 88 -3.47 3.51 10.06
N LEU A 89 -4.65 3.58 10.63
CA LEU A 89 -5.16 4.76 11.32
C LEU A 89 -5.35 4.45 12.81
N ASN A 90 -5.15 5.46 13.66
CA ASN A 90 -5.56 5.40 15.06
C ASN A 90 -7.08 5.63 15.21
N SER A 91 -7.56 5.60 16.45
CA SER A 91 -8.96 5.76 16.80
C SER A 91 -9.56 7.09 16.32
N GLU A 92 -8.74 8.15 16.29
CA GLU A 92 -9.02 9.51 15.82
C GLU A 92 -9.04 9.63 14.29
N GLY A 93 -8.53 8.63 13.57
CA GLY A 93 -8.46 8.62 12.10
C GLY A 93 -7.18 9.25 11.53
N GLU A 94 -6.18 9.52 12.35
CA GLU A 94 -4.85 9.96 11.92
C GLU A 94 -4.03 8.76 11.42
N ALA A 95 -3.28 8.96 10.33
CA ALA A 95 -2.42 7.94 9.76
C ALA A 95 -1.16 7.73 10.61
N VAL A 96 -0.98 6.50 11.10
CA VAL A 96 0.12 6.10 12.00
C VAL A 96 1.00 5.01 11.39
N ALA A 97 0.54 4.29 10.36
CA ALA A 97 1.32 3.27 9.66
C ALA A 97 1.01 3.24 8.16
N PHE A 98 1.98 2.80 7.35
CA PHE A 98 1.83 2.68 5.89
C PHE A 98 2.48 1.38 5.42
N GLY A 99 1.76 0.64 4.57
CA GLY A 99 2.29 -0.55 3.90
C GLY A 99 1.98 -0.49 2.42
N THR A 100 2.94 -0.81 1.55
CA THR A 100 2.70 -0.93 0.10
C THR A 100 3.20 -2.27 -0.39
N PHE A 101 2.38 -2.95 -1.19
CA PHE A 101 2.74 -4.20 -1.85
C PHE A 101 2.62 -4.04 -3.37
N VAL A 102 3.64 -4.49 -4.10
CA VAL A 102 3.66 -4.44 -5.57
C VAL A 102 3.33 -5.81 -6.13
N VAL A 103 2.26 -5.89 -6.91
CA VAL A 103 1.90 -7.07 -7.69
C VAL A 103 2.37 -6.85 -9.12
N ASN A 104 3.23 -7.72 -9.62
CA ASN A 104 3.80 -7.64 -10.98
C ASN A 104 3.83 -8.98 -11.72
N TYR A 105 3.09 -9.98 -11.22
CA TYR A 105 3.13 -11.38 -11.69
C TYR A 105 1.72 -11.91 -12.06
N ILE A 106 0.74 -11.01 -12.24
CA ILE A 106 -0.54 -11.37 -12.85
C ILE A 106 -0.35 -11.33 -14.37
N ASP A 107 -0.45 -12.50 -15.00
CA ASP A 107 -0.44 -12.66 -16.45
C ASP A 107 -1.79 -13.21 -16.92
N ARG A 108 -2.60 -12.34 -17.51
CA ARG A 108 -3.93 -12.68 -18.06
C ARG A 108 -3.87 -13.10 -19.53
N VAL A 109 -2.70 -13.15 -20.15
CA VAL A 109 -2.57 -13.54 -21.55
C VAL A 109 -3.02 -15.01 -21.68
N GLY A 110 -3.98 -15.22 -22.59
CA GLY A 110 -4.70 -16.47 -22.75
C GLY A 110 -3.82 -17.64 -23.25
N LYS A 111 -4.29 -18.83 -22.87
CA LYS A 111 -3.79 -20.19 -23.14
C LYS A 111 -2.79 -20.34 -24.28
N SER A 112 -1.66 -20.96 -23.93
CA SER A 112 -0.69 -21.49 -24.87
C SER A 112 -1.36 -22.45 -25.85
N GLY A 113 -1.27 -22.14 -27.15
CA GLY A 113 -1.63 -23.09 -28.21
C GLY A 113 -0.40 -23.90 -28.61
N SER A 114 -0.57 -25.22 -28.81
CA SER A 114 0.47 -26.04 -29.43
C SER A 114 0.14 -26.27 -30.91
N VAL A 115 1.17 -26.14 -31.74
CA VAL A 115 1.10 -26.45 -33.17
C VAL A 115 1.88 -27.73 -33.38
N THR A 116 1.17 -28.82 -33.65
CA THR A 116 1.80 -30.10 -34.01
C THR A 116 1.76 -30.25 -35.53
N PRO A 117 2.90 -30.28 -36.23
CA PRO A 117 2.94 -30.66 -37.65
C PRO A 117 2.33 -32.06 -37.81
N ASN A 118 1.60 -32.29 -38.89
CA ASN A 118 0.72 -33.47 -39.01
C ASN A 118 1.44 -34.83 -38.88
N ASP A 119 2.76 -34.90 -39.11
CA ASP A 119 3.56 -36.14 -38.94
C ASP A 119 5.10 -35.98 -39.00
N GLY A 120 5.65 -34.78 -39.15
CA GLY A 120 7.10 -34.56 -39.22
C GLY A 120 7.77 -35.02 -40.53
N ILE A 121 6.98 -35.33 -41.56
CA ILE A 121 7.47 -35.78 -42.86
C ILE A 121 7.63 -34.58 -43.81
N TRP A 122 8.80 -34.48 -44.46
CA TRP A 122 9.03 -33.46 -45.50
C TRP A 122 8.14 -33.70 -46.71
N ARG A 123 7.37 -32.69 -47.10
CA ARG A 123 6.50 -32.70 -48.29
C ARG A 123 6.68 -31.41 -49.09
N ASN A 124 6.54 -31.49 -50.41
CA ASN A 124 6.46 -30.32 -51.32
C ASN A 124 5.00 -30.07 -51.77
N THR A 125 4.06 -30.30 -50.87
CA THR A 125 2.62 -30.10 -51.06
C THR A 125 2.07 -29.45 -49.81
N ASP A 126 0.96 -28.72 -49.92
CA ASP A 126 0.30 -28.09 -48.78
C ASP A 126 -0.07 -29.12 -47.70
N VAL A 127 0.05 -28.69 -46.44
CA VAL A 127 -0.25 -29.51 -45.26
C VAL A 127 -1.27 -28.80 -44.38
N GLN A 128 -2.29 -29.55 -43.94
CA GLN A 128 -3.25 -29.07 -42.95
C GLN A 128 -2.65 -29.20 -41.55
N VAL A 129 -2.60 -28.10 -40.81
CA VAL A 129 -2.11 -28.05 -39.42
C VAL A 129 -3.27 -27.77 -38.49
N LYS A 130 -3.45 -28.61 -37.48
CA LYS A 130 -4.46 -28.40 -36.45
C LYS A 130 -3.83 -27.63 -35.29
N ILE A 131 -4.36 -26.44 -35.02
CA ILE A 131 -4.00 -25.67 -33.83
C ILE A 131 -4.97 -26.12 -32.73
N ASN A 132 -4.42 -26.70 -31.67
CA ASN A 132 -5.20 -26.98 -30.48
C ASN A 132 -4.94 -25.84 -29.49
N THR A 133 -5.99 -25.10 -29.16
CA THR A 133 -6.02 -24.20 -28.01
C THR A 133 -6.66 -24.95 -26.85
N GLU A 134 -6.16 -24.75 -25.63
CA GLU A 134 -6.83 -25.31 -24.46
C GLU A 134 -8.24 -24.74 -24.27
#